data_AF-A0A317HAD7-F1
#
_entry.id   AF-A0A317HAD7-F1
#
_cell.length_a   1.000
_cell.length_b   1.000
_cell.length_c   1.000
_cell.angle_alpha   90.00
_cell.angle_beta   90.00
_cell.angle_gamma   90.00
#
_symmetry.space_group_name_H-M   'P 1'
#
loop_
_entity.id
_entity.type
_entity.pdbx_description
1 polymer ?
#
loop_
_entity_poly.entity_id
_entity_poly.type
_entity_poly.pdbx_seq_one_letter_code
_entity_poly.pdbx_strand_id
1 'polypeptide(L)'
;MADLKLSIELVPEPCWYNNMRKVLPPTEWDKIRRRVYHEYHHSCGICGAHDTRLSCHEIWEYDDEHHIQRLKGFIALCDLCHYVKHIGYAGLLASEGKVDMQLVIHHFCQVNDCTVDAFTKHEEAAFDLWNKRNHHEWVTDLGKYQQSVT
;
A
#
# COMPACT_ATOMS: atom_id res chain seq x y z
N MET A 1 19.87 -6.09 -1.12
CA MET A 1 19.46 -4.79 -0.54
C MET A 1 19.02 -5.07 0.89
N ALA A 2 19.33 -4.19 1.85
CA ALA A 2 18.82 -4.34 3.21
C ALA A 2 17.29 -4.44 3.19
N ASP A 3 16.70 -5.14 4.16
CA ASP A 3 15.25 -5.29 4.25
C ASP A 3 14.62 -3.92 4.55
N LEU A 4 13.89 -3.36 3.58
CA LEU A 4 13.31 -2.02 3.69
C LEU A 4 12.08 -2.07 4.59
N LYS A 5 12.05 -1.22 5.62
CA LYS A 5 10.92 -1.10 6.53
C LYS A 5 9.67 -0.53 5.84
N LEU A 6 9.87 0.44 4.95
CA LEU A 6 8.85 1.05 4.13
C LEU A 6 9.20 0.86 2.65
N SER A 7 8.36 0.16 1.90
CA SER A 7 8.54 -0.12 0.49
C SER A 7 7.39 0.44 -0.36
N ILE A 8 7.70 0.79 -1.60
CA ILE A 8 6.70 1.03 -2.67
C ILE A 8 5.99 -0.29 -3.01
N GLU A 9 4.65 -0.24 -3.14
CA GLU A 9 3.79 -1.37 -3.45
C GLU A 9 2.78 -1.00 -4.54
N LEU A 10 3.20 -1.10 -5.80
CA LEU A 10 2.31 -0.89 -6.93
C LEU A 10 1.45 -2.14 -7.18
N VAL A 11 0.14 -1.99 -6.99
CA VAL A 11 -0.84 -3.02 -7.35
C VAL A 11 -0.92 -3.13 -8.88
N PRO A 12 -0.90 -4.32 -9.49
CA PRO A 12 -1.10 -4.48 -10.93
C PRO A 12 -2.43 -3.86 -11.38
N GLU A 13 -2.46 -3.20 -12.53
CA GLU A 13 -3.65 -2.50 -13.05
C GLU A 13 -4.90 -3.39 -13.12
N PRO A 14 -4.81 -4.66 -13.59
CA PRO A 14 -5.97 -5.56 -13.62
C PRO A 14 -6.59 -5.80 -12.23
N CYS A 15 -5.83 -5.60 -11.14
CA CYS A 15 -6.27 -5.82 -9.77
C CYS A 15 -6.82 -4.57 -9.07
N TRP A 16 -6.68 -3.37 -9.62
CA TRP A 16 -7.01 -2.11 -8.92
C TRP A 16 -8.44 -2.03 -8.38
N TYR A 17 -9.38 -2.73 -9.02
CA TYR A 17 -10.79 -2.71 -8.61
C TYR A 17 -11.20 -3.86 -7.69
N ASN A 18 -10.29 -4.77 -7.35
CA ASN A 18 -10.55 -5.94 -6.50
C ASN A 18 -10.12 -5.68 -5.04
N ASN A 19 -10.61 -4.58 -4.46
CA ASN A 19 -10.32 -4.20 -3.06
C ASN A 19 -11.54 -4.34 -2.15
N MET A 20 -11.28 -4.57 -0.86
CA MET A 20 -12.27 -4.81 0.20
C MET A 20 -13.26 -3.66 0.37
N ARG A 21 -12.81 -2.41 0.16
CA ARG A 21 -13.70 -1.24 0.23
C ARG A 21 -14.80 -1.28 -0.83
N LYS A 22 -14.55 -1.87 -2.00
CA LYS A 22 -15.53 -2.00 -3.08
C LYS A 22 -16.43 -3.22 -2.93
N VAL A 23 -15.91 -4.32 -2.40
CA VAL A 23 -16.67 -5.59 -2.28
C VAL A 23 -17.49 -5.68 -1.01
N LEU A 24 -17.23 -4.83 -0.01
CA LEU A 24 -18.00 -4.78 1.23
C LEU A 24 -18.98 -3.60 1.29
N PRO A 25 -20.11 -3.75 2.01
CA PRO A 25 -20.90 -2.61 2.44
C PRO A 25 -20.04 -1.59 3.21
N PRO A 26 -20.26 -0.27 3.05
CA PRO A 26 -19.48 0.76 3.74
C PRO A 26 -19.41 0.58 5.26
N THR A 27 -20.48 0.07 5.88
CA THR A 27 -20.55 -0.21 7.31
C THR A 27 -19.62 -1.33 7.75
N GLU A 28 -19.48 -2.39 6.96
CA GLU A 28 -18.59 -3.50 7.26
C GLU A 28 -17.13 -3.14 7.03
N TRP A 29 -16.84 -2.42 5.93
CA TRP A 29 -15.51 -1.88 5.69
C TRP A 29 -15.06 -0.97 6.85
N ASP A 30 -15.96 -0.11 7.32
CA ASP A 30 -15.64 0.82 8.39
C ASP A 30 -15.41 0.12 9.74
N LYS A 31 -16.11 -0.98 10.05
CA LYS A 31 -15.78 -1.84 11.20
C LYS A 31 -14.37 -2.41 11.10
N ILE A 32 -13.97 -2.93 9.92
CA ILE A 32 -12.62 -3.47 9.69
C ILE A 32 -11.58 -2.38 9.94
N ARG A 33 -11.76 -1.23 9.29
CA ARG A 33 -10.83 -0.09 9.39
C ARG A 33 -10.64 0.38 10.83
N ARG A 34 -11.74 0.54 11.59
CA ARG A 34 -11.66 0.94 13.02
C ARG A 34 -10.95 -0.10 13.88
N ARG A 35 -11.21 -1.40 13.64
CA ARG A 35 -10.51 -2.48 14.33
C ARG A 35 -9.00 -2.42 14.06
N VAL A 36 -8.61 -2.25 12.80
CA VAL A 36 -7.19 -2.15 12.41
C VAL A 36 -6.54 -0.95 13.11
N TYR A 37 -7.18 0.22 13.13
CA TYR A 37 -6.62 1.38 13.86
C TYR A 37 -6.43 1.10 15.35
N HIS A 38 -7.38 0.40 15.98
CA HIS A 38 -7.27 0.01 17.38
C HIS A 38 -6.11 -0.99 17.61
N GLU A 39 -5.97 -2.01 16.76
CA GLU A 39 -4.87 -2.99 16.81
C GLU A 39 -3.49 -2.33 16.74
N TYR A 40 -3.36 -1.25 15.98
CA TYR A 40 -2.14 -0.46 15.85
C TYR A 40 -2.05 0.70 16.85
N HIS A 41 -2.87 0.70 17.91
CA HIS A 41 -2.88 1.76 18.94
C HIS A 41 -2.98 3.18 18.37
N HIS A 42 -3.77 3.36 17.31
CA HIS A 42 -3.94 4.62 16.60
C HIS A 42 -2.61 5.25 16.14
N SER A 43 -1.65 4.40 15.78
CA SER A 43 -0.35 4.79 15.24
C SER A 43 -0.10 4.13 13.88
N CYS A 44 0.79 4.71 13.07
CA CYS A 44 1.25 4.10 11.83
C CYS A 44 2.04 2.83 12.13
N GLY A 45 1.62 1.70 11.55
CA GLY A 45 2.28 0.39 11.71
C GLY A 45 3.66 0.28 11.08
N ILE A 46 4.08 1.27 10.30
CA ILE A 46 5.42 1.33 9.70
C ILE A 46 6.28 2.34 10.45
N CYS A 47 5.99 3.64 10.33
CA CYS A 47 6.85 4.68 10.90
C CYS A 47 6.58 5.00 12.38
N GLY A 48 5.48 4.51 12.96
CA GLY A 48 5.11 4.78 14.36
C GLY A 48 4.49 6.17 14.61
N ALA A 49 4.21 6.95 13.57
CA ALA A 49 3.56 8.25 13.71
C ALA A 49 2.19 8.11 14.40
N HIS A 50 1.96 8.92 15.44
CA HIS A 50 0.70 9.05 16.18
C HIS A 50 0.08 10.43 15.93
N ASP A 51 -1.13 10.67 16.45
CA ASP A 51 -1.88 11.93 16.28
C ASP A 51 -2.01 12.42 14.83
N THR A 52 -2.07 11.48 13.90
CA THR A 52 -2.18 11.72 12.46
C THR A 52 -3.38 11.00 11.88
N ARG A 53 -3.79 11.42 10.68
CA ARG A 53 -4.82 10.69 9.94
C ARG A 53 -4.28 9.33 9.52
N LEU A 54 -5.04 8.29 9.81
CA LEU A 54 -4.71 6.92 9.43
C LEU A 54 -5.57 6.43 8.27
N SER A 55 -4.96 5.65 7.39
CA SER A 55 -5.60 4.88 6.35
C SER A 55 -5.42 3.39 6.64
N CYS A 56 -6.44 2.58 6.37
CA CYS A 56 -6.35 1.13 6.47
C CYS A 56 -5.92 0.60 5.11
N HIS A 57 -4.66 0.19 5.02
CA HIS A 57 -4.04 -0.34 3.80
C HIS A 57 -4.13 -1.86 3.78
N GLU A 58 -4.44 -2.42 2.61
CA GLU A 58 -4.46 -3.86 2.37
C GLU A 58 -3.05 -4.39 2.17
N ILE A 59 -2.73 -5.49 2.83
CA ILE A 59 -1.45 -6.19 2.66
C ILE A 59 -1.67 -7.32 1.67
N TRP A 60 -1.03 -7.22 0.50
CA TRP A 60 -1.14 -8.19 -0.58
C TRP A 60 0.14 -9.01 -0.71
N GLU A 61 -0.03 -10.32 -0.91
CA GLU A 61 1.02 -11.25 -1.35
C GLU A 61 0.78 -11.55 -2.83
N TYR A 62 1.86 -11.64 -3.61
CA TYR A 62 1.79 -11.91 -5.05
C TYR A 62 2.52 -13.21 -5.36
N ASP A 63 1.81 -14.16 -5.96
CA ASP A 63 2.37 -15.32 -6.62
C ASP A 63 2.49 -14.97 -8.12
N ASP A 64 3.69 -14.57 -8.55
CA ASP A 64 3.96 -14.16 -9.92
C ASP A 64 3.98 -15.34 -10.90
N GLU A 65 4.12 -16.59 -10.45
CA GLU A 65 4.11 -17.78 -11.32
C GLU A 65 2.68 -18.17 -11.69
N HIS A 66 1.79 -18.18 -10.70
CA HIS A 66 0.38 -18.52 -10.87
C HIS A 66 -0.52 -17.29 -11.08
N HIS A 67 0.05 -16.08 -11.01
CA HIS A 67 -0.63 -14.79 -11.09
C HIS A 67 -1.79 -14.66 -10.08
N ILE A 68 -1.50 -14.96 -8.81
CA ILE A 68 -2.47 -14.85 -7.71
C ILE A 68 -2.09 -13.69 -6.81
N GLN A 69 -3.01 -12.76 -6.62
CA GLN A 69 -2.91 -11.71 -5.61
C GLN A 69 -3.73 -12.15 -4.38
N ARG A 70 -3.06 -12.39 -3.25
CA ARG A 70 -3.71 -12.87 -2.02
C ARG A 70 -3.75 -11.82 -0.92
N LEU A 71 -4.93 -11.56 -0.34
CA LEU A 71 -5.08 -10.66 0.80
C LEU A 71 -4.57 -11.34 2.07
N LYS A 72 -3.51 -10.79 2.66
CA LYS A 72 -2.91 -11.30 3.91
C LYS A 72 -3.46 -10.63 5.16
N GLY A 73 -3.85 -9.37 5.04
CA GLY A 73 -4.38 -8.60 6.15
C GLY A 73 -4.42 -7.12 5.87
N PHE A 74 -4.36 -6.33 6.93
CA PHE A 74 -4.44 -4.88 6.89
C PHE A 74 -3.44 -4.24 7.83
N ILE A 75 -3.04 -3.02 7.53
CA ILE A 75 -2.16 -2.21 8.36
C ILE A 75 -2.66 -0.77 8.42
N ALA A 76 -2.55 -0.14 9.60
CA ALA A 76 -2.84 1.28 9.76
C ALA A 76 -1.62 2.10 9.29
N LEU A 77 -1.79 3.00 8.33
CA LEU A 77 -0.71 3.84 7.80
C LEU A 77 -1.03 5.33 7.94
N CYS A 78 -0.03 6.14 8.28
CA CYS A 78 -0.13 7.58 8.08
C CYS A 78 -0.14 7.93 6.59
N ASP A 79 -0.56 9.14 6.25
CA ASP A 79 -0.66 9.58 4.85
C ASP A 79 0.67 9.43 4.08
N LEU A 80 1.82 9.78 4.68
CA LEU A 80 3.12 9.68 3.99
C LEU A 80 3.52 8.24 3.70
N CYS A 81 3.38 7.33 4.67
CA CYS A 81 3.61 5.89 4.43
C CYS A 81 2.64 5.34 3.37
N HIS A 82 1.38 5.78 3.39
CA HIS A 82 0.38 5.36 2.42
C HIS A 82 0.68 5.87 1.01
N TYR A 83 1.16 7.11 0.87
CA TYR A 83 1.62 7.66 -0.42
C TYR A 83 2.84 6.93 -0.95
N VAL A 84 3.78 6.53 -0.09
CA VAL A 84 4.92 5.72 -0.53
C VAL A 84 4.46 4.36 -1.05
N LYS A 85 3.53 3.69 -0.36
CA LYS A 85 2.96 2.41 -0.83
C LYS A 85 2.36 2.60 -2.22
N HIS A 86 1.56 3.65 -2.42
CA HIS A 86 0.91 3.98 -3.69
C HIS A 86 1.62 5.10 -4.46
N ILE A 87 2.93 4.95 -4.71
CA ILE A 87 3.76 6.05 -5.26
C ILE A 87 3.25 6.60 -6.59
N GLY A 88 2.68 5.75 -7.47
CA GLY A 88 2.09 6.19 -8.73
C GLY A 88 0.89 7.11 -8.54
N TYR A 89 0.03 6.82 -7.55
CA TYR A 89 -1.10 7.70 -7.20
C TYR A 89 -0.62 8.98 -6.53
N ALA A 90 0.40 8.91 -5.66
CA ALA A 90 1.01 10.09 -5.07
C ALA A 90 1.58 11.04 -6.14
N GLY A 91 2.24 10.49 -7.17
CA GLY A 91 2.74 11.25 -8.31
C GLY A 91 1.64 11.96 -9.10
N LEU A 92 0.50 11.28 -9.33
CA LEU A 92 -0.67 11.91 -9.96
C LEU A 92 -1.18 13.10 -9.12
N LEU A 93 -1.36 12.90 -7.81
CA LEU A 93 -1.81 13.97 -6.91
C LEU A 93 -0.82 15.14 -6.83
N ALA A 94 0.48 14.85 -6.91
CA ALA A 94 1.50 15.88 -6.93
C ALA A 94 1.47 16.72 -8.22
N SER A 95 1.16 16.11 -9.36
CA SER A 95 0.94 16.85 -10.62
C SER A 95 -0.24 17.83 -10.54
N GLU A 96 -1.20 17.57 -9.64
CA GLU A 96 -2.34 18.43 -9.34
C GLU A 96 -2.05 19.42 -8.18
N GLY A 97 -0.84 19.42 -7.63
CA GLY A 97 -0.44 20.26 -6.49
C GLY A 97 -1.03 19.85 -5.13
N LYS A 98 -1.57 18.63 -5.01
CA LYS A 98 -2.23 18.13 -3.78
C LYS A 98 -1.29 17.42 -2.80
N VAL A 99 -0.15 16.95 -3.29
CA VAL A 99 0.88 16.24 -2.51
C VAL A 99 2.25 16.80 -2.86
N ASP A 100 3.08 17.03 -1.85
CA ASP A 100 4.49 17.36 -2.05
C ASP A 100 5.32 16.07 -2.09
N MET A 101 5.82 15.72 -3.28
CA MET A 101 6.65 14.52 -3.45
C MET A 101 7.97 14.58 -2.70
N GLN A 102 8.52 15.77 -2.44
CA GLN A 102 9.76 15.87 -1.67
C GLN A 102 9.55 15.41 -0.22
N LEU A 103 8.38 15.69 0.37
CA LEU A 103 8.03 15.16 1.69
C LEU A 103 7.87 13.65 1.69
N VAL A 104 7.28 13.07 0.64
CA VAL A 104 7.09 11.62 0.49
C VAL A 104 8.45 10.91 0.39
N ILE A 105 9.36 11.41 -0.46
CA ILE A 105 10.70 10.86 -0.65
C ILE A 105 11.54 11.00 0.63
N HIS A 106 11.50 12.17 1.26
CA HIS A 106 12.21 12.40 2.52
C HIS A 106 11.71 11.44 3.61
N HIS A 107 10.40 11.23 3.71
CA HIS A 107 9.84 10.29 4.66
C HIS A 107 10.31 8.85 4.43
N PHE A 108 10.34 8.39 3.17
CA PHE A 108 10.90 7.07 2.84
C PHE A 108 12.34 6.95 3.32
N CYS A 109 13.17 7.95 3.02
CA CYS A 109 14.59 7.96 3.39
C CYS A 109 14.78 7.93 4.92
N GLN A 110 14.00 8.72 5.66
CA GLN A 110 14.04 8.73 7.12
C GLN A 110 13.61 7.40 7.75
N VAL A 111 12.54 6.79 7.25
CA VAL A 111 11.99 5.55 7.81
C VAL A 111 12.91 4.35 7.54
N ASN A 112 13.61 4.36 6.41
CA ASN A 112 14.51 3.28 5.99
C ASN A 112 15.98 3.53 6.30
N ASP A 113 16.34 4.70 6.85
CA ASP A 113 17.73 5.14 7.02
C ASP A 113 18.55 5.01 5.72
N CYS A 114 18.02 5.56 4.62
CA CYS A 114 18.62 5.45 3.30
C CYS A 114 18.71 6.79 2.55
N THR A 115 19.41 6.79 1.43
CA THR A 115 19.60 7.98 0.58
C THR A 115 18.48 8.13 -0.45
N VAL A 116 18.38 9.32 -1.05
CA VAL A 116 17.47 9.58 -2.19
C VAL A 116 17.83 8.70 -3.39
N ASP A 117 19.13 8.50 -3.68
CA ASP A 117 19.57 7.55 -4.71
C ASP A 117 19.05 6.12 -4.48
N ALA A 118 18.99 5.68 -3.21
CA ALA A 118 18.42 4.38 -2.86
C ALA A 118 16.90 4.35 -3.08
N PHE A 119 16.20 5.45 -2.77
CA PHE A 119 14.79 5.61 -3.12
C PHE A 119 14.57 5.52 -4.63
N THR A 120 15.32 6.26 -5.45
CA THR A 120 15.15 6.27 -6.91
C THR A 120 15.38 4.88 -7.50
N LYS A 121 16.41 4.15 -7.06
CA LYS A 121 16.64 2.77 -7.49
C LYS A 121 15.51 1.82 -7.08
N HIS A 122 14.95 2.02 -5.87
CA HIS A 122 13.79 1.24 -5.40
C HIS A 122 12.53 1.55 -6.20
N GLU A 123 12.30 2.82 -6.54
CA GLU A 123 11.20 3.28 -7.39
C GLU A 123 11.28 2.69 -8.79
N GLU A 124 12.43 2.81 -9.47
CA GLU A 124 12.67 2.20 -10.78
C GLU A 124 12.38 0.70 -10.77
N ALA A 125 12.94 -0.02 -9.79
CA ALA A 125 12.70 -1.46 -9.66
C ALA A 125 11.22 -1.81 -9.40
N ALA A 126 10.51 -1.00 -8.62
CA ALA A 126 9.09 -1.19 -8.34
C ALA A 126 8.24 -0.98 -9.60
N PHE A 127 8.51 0.06 -10.40
CA PHE A 127 7.83 0.30 -11.66
C PHE A 127 8.15 -0.75 -12.72
N ASP A 128 9.39 -1.22 -12.80
CA ASP A 128 9.77 -2.33 -13.70
C ASP A 128 9.01 -3.62 -13.36
N LEU A 129 8.89 -3.95 -12.07
CA LEU A 129 8.12 -5.10 -11.64
C LEU A 129 6.63 -4.92 -11.94
N TRP A 130 6.08 -3.74 -11.63
CA TRP A 130 4.68 -3.42 -11.91
C TRP A 130 4.35 -3.53 -13.40
N ASN A 131 5.22 -2.99 -14.27
CA ASN A 131 5.09 -3.12 -15.72
C ASN A 131 5.06 -4.58 -16.16
N LYS A 132 5.94 -5.44 -15.61
CA LYS A 132 5.91 -6.88 -15.90
C LYS A 132 4.58 -7.50 -15.48
N ARG A 133 4.12 -7.23 -14.25
CA ARG A 133 2.86 -7.79 -13.71
C ARG A 133 1.63 -7.37 -14.51
N ASN A 134 1.63 -6.18 -15.10
CA ASN A 134 0.52 -5.68 -15.93
C ASN A 134 0.32 -6.45 -17.24
N HIS A 135 1.29 -7.27 -17.68
CA HIS A 135 1.16 -8.10 -18.88
C HIS A 135 0.41 -9.42 -18.64
N HIS A 136 -0.11 -9.63 -17.43
CA HIS A 136 -0.75 -10.88 -17.03
C HIS A 136 -2.15 -10.62 -16.49
N GLU A 137 -3.03 -11.60 -16.65
CA GLU A 137 -4.29 -11.65 -15.92
C GLU A 137 -4.03 -12.17 -14.51
N TRP A 138 -4.74 -11.62 -13.53
CA TRP A 138 -4.56 -11.95 -12.12
C TRP A 138 -5.85 -12.46 -11.50
N VAL A 139 -5.72 -13.45 -10.62
CA VAL A 139 -6.81 -13.90 -9.75
C VAL A 139 -6.64 -13.27 -8.38
N THR A 140 -7.69 -12.62 -7.88
CA THR A 140 -7.72 -12.09 -6.52
C THR A 140 -8.27 -13.14 -5.55
N ASP A 141 -7.46 -13.53 -4.58
CA ASP A 141 -7.79 -14.42 -3.47
C ASP A 141 -7.91 -13.60 -2.19
N LEU A 142 -9.13 -13.40 -1.67
CA LEU A 142 -9.32 -12.63 -0.43
C LEU A 142 -8.96 -13.44 0.83
N GLY A 143 -8.48 -14.68 0.68
CA GLY A 143 -8.04 -15.55 1.75
C GLY A 143 -9.12 -15.74 2.81
N LYS A 144 -8.75 -15.57 4.08
CA LYS A 144 -9.71 -15.68 5.21
C LYS A 144 -10.83 -14.63 5.18
N TYR A 145 -10.70 -13.57 4.37
CA TYR A 145 -11.68 -12.50 4.27
C TYR A 145 -12.77 -12.77 3.24
N GLN A 146 -12.66 -13.85 2.45
CA GLN A 146 -13.68 -14.27 1.47
C GLN A 146 -15.07 -14.38 2.11
N GLN A 147 -15.16 -14.88 3.34
CA GLN A 147 -16.42 -15.03 4.07
C GLN A 147 -17.06 -13.69 4.48
N SER A 148 -16.29 -12.60 4.48
CA SER A 148 -16.82 -11.26 4.78
C SER A 148 -17.58 -10.66 3.60
N VAL A 149 -17.35 -11.17 2.39
CA VAL A 149 -17.97 -10.72 1.14
C VAL A 149 -19.14 -11.64 0.86
N THR A 150 -20.30 -11.34 1.45
CA THR A 150 -21.57 -12.03 1.20
C THR A 150 -22.68 -11.04 0.89
#